data_AF-A0A499FTY6-F1
#
_entry.id   AF-A0A499FTY6-F1
#
_cell.length_a   1.000
_cell.length_b   1.000
_cell.length_c   1.000
_cell.angle_alpha   90.00
_cell.angle_beta   90.00
_cell.angle_gamma   90.00
#
_symmetry.space_group_name_H-M   'P 1'
#
loop_
_entity.id
_entity.type
_entity.pdbx_description
1 polymer ?
#
loop_
_entity_poly.entity_id
_entity_poly.type
_entity_poly.pdbx_seq_one_letter_code
_entity_poly.pdbx_strand_id
1 'polypeptide(L)'
;MGEEKVKDDPSAPSAPGYSVGDFNSTTKLAESQIISDAEYNPFEHRQIDKPNSTTGSLIHLLKSSLGTGILAMPVAFKNAGLLFGAIGTVIIGLICTHCVHILVKTSHMVCQRTRIPVLGFAETAERVFQYGPAKLRPLAGFSKAFVDYALMATYFSAGCVYIVFIATSFHDVINHETGNDWSVRIYILLTMIPILLIGQIRELKYLVPFSALANLFIVVTFGITLYYIFKDPLEFDDKPMFSSFGTLPLFFSTVIFAMEGIGVVMPVENSMSKPQHFLGCPGVLNTAMGTVIVLYAVIGFFGYVRFGDESKGSVTLNLPLEDSLAVAAQILIALAILFTFGLQFYVPMDILWRKIQDKIPKNKHMISQIALRSGIMIIMGGVGLAVPELEPFIGLVGAVFFSSLGLFVPCVVETVFLWPNELGKFRWVLIKNVIFGAFSIFALVAGAYVSIKDIVALYTDDEGHTE
;
A
#
# COMPACT_ATOMS: atom_id res chain seq x y z
N MET A 1 -42.53 -71.50 54.05
CA MET A 1 -41.41 -71.72 55.00
C MET A 1 -40.15 -71.27 54.27
N GLY A 2 -39.47 -70.18 54.61
CA GLY A 2 -39.61 -69.28 55.75
C GLY A 2 -39.14 -67.87 55.37
N GLU A 3 -39.67 -66.89 56.09
CA GLU A 3 -39.20 -65.51 56.10
C GLU A 3 -37.84 -65.44 56.81
N GLU A 4 -36.85 -64.80 56.21
CA GLU A 4 -35.63 -64.38 56.90
C GLU A 4 -35.68 -62.86 57.06
N LYS A 5 -35.93 -62.43 58.31
CA LYS A 5 -35.95 -61.03 58.74
C LYS A 5 -34.52 -60.48 58.77
N VAL A 6 -34.23 -59.49 57.93
CA VAL A 6 -33.06 -58.62 58.12
C VAL A 6 -33.48 -57.46 59.03
N LYS A 7 -32.72 -57.25 60.11
CA LYS A 7 -32.87 -56.16 61.08
C LYS A 7 -32.53 -54.81 60.44
N ASP A 8 -33.40 -53.82 60.63
CA ASP A 8 -33.12 -52.42 60.31
C ASP A 8 -32.08 -51.83 61.29
N ASP A 9 -31.05 -51.19 60.73
CA ASP A 9 -30.06 -50.36 61.42
C ASP A 9 -30.65 -48.94 61.61
N PRO A 10 -30.78 -48.39 62.85
CA PRO A 10 -31.46 -47.12 63.07
C PRO A 10 -30.64 -45.87 62.71
N SER A 11 -29.51 -46.00 62.00
CA SER A 11 -28.56 -44.88 61.80
C SER A 11 -28.26 -44.47 60.35
N ALA A 12 -29.04 -44.92 59.36
CA ALA A 12 -28.87 -44.51 57.96
C ALA A 12 -29.88 -43.42 57.53
N PRO A 13 -29.45 -42.28 56.94
CA PRO A 13 -30.37 -41.29 56.39
C PRO A 13 -31.09 -41.81 55.14
N SER A 14 -32.41 -41.62 55.11
CA SER A 14 -33.31 -42.08 54.04
C SER A 14 -33.01 -41.46 52.68
N ALA A 15 -32.92 -42.31 51.63
CA ALA A 15 -32.85 -41.87 50.24
C ALA A 15 -34.16 -41.18 49.82
N PRO A 16 -34.14 -40.00 49.18
CA PRO A 16 -35.35 -39.33 48.74
C PRO A 16 -35.98 -40.08 47.57
N GLY A 17 -37.25 -40.44 47.71
CA GLY A 17 -38.07 -41.04 46.66
C GLY A 17 -38.35 -40.04 45.53
N TYR A 18 -38.06 -40.43 44.30
CA TYR A 18 -38.37 -39.64 43.12
C TYR A 18 -39.85 -39.82 42.76
N SER A 19 -40.62 -38.72 42.81
CA SER A 19 -41.99 -38.63 42.31
C SER A 19 -41.99 -38.21 40.83
N VAL A 20 -42.78 -38.89 39.99
CA VAL A 20 -42.90 -38.66 38.53
C VAL A 20 -43.81 -37.43 38.23
N GLY A 21 -43.71 -36.38 39.05
CA GLY A 21 -44.50 -35.15 38.92
C GLY A 21 -43.71 -33.92 38.45
N ASP A 22 -42.37 -33.96 38.49
CA ASP A 22 -41.51 -32.78 38.28
C ASP A 22 -40.85 -32.73 36.89
N PHE A 23 -41.57 -33.12 35.83
CA PHE A 23 -41.17 -32.80 34.46
C PHE A 23 -41.80 -31.51 33.95
N ASN A 24 -41.68 -30.42 34.71
CA ASN A 24 -41.67 -29.08 34.13
C ASN A 24 -40.23 -28.74 33.73
N SER A 25 -39.76 -29.36 32.65
CA SER A 25 -38.60 -28.86 31.94
C SER A 25 -39.03 -27.62 31.15
N THR A 26 -39.30 -26.53 31.87
CA THR A 26 -38.98 -25.22 31.31
C THR A 26 -37.47 -25.19 31.20
N THR A 27 -36.97 -25.70 30.07
CA THR A 27 -35.67 -25.27 29.57
C THR A 27 -35.80 -23.76 29.50
N LYS A 28 -35.27 -23.04 30.50
CA LYS A 28 -34.77 -21.70 30.24
C LYS A 28 -33.75 -21.94 29.15
N LEU A 29 -34.18 -21.80 27.89
CA LEU A 29 -33.32 -21.25 26.86
C LEU A 29 -32.65 -20.12 27.61
N ALA A 30 -31.35 -20.28 27.92
CA ALA A 30 -30.54 -19.15 28.30
C ALA A 30 -30.99 -18.08 27.33
N GLU A 31 -31.57 -16.98 27.83
CA GLU A 31 -31.84 -15.83 27.01
C GLU A 31 -30.56 -15.71 26.22
N SER A 32 -30.62 -16.01 24.92
CA SER A 32 -29.57 -15.62 24.03
C SER A 32 -29.58 -14.14 24.27
N GLN A 33 -28.66 -13.65 25.11
CA GLN A 33 -28.37 -12.25 25.17
C GLN A 33 -28.03 -11.96 23.73
N ILE A 34 -29.02 -11.45 23.01
CA ILE A 34 -28.84 -10.82 21.73
C ILE A 34 -28.09 -9.57 22.17
N ILE A 35 -26.80 -9.74 22.45
CA ILE A 35 -25.82 -8.68 22.56
C ILE A 35 -26.10 -7.90 21.28
N SER A 36 -26.71 -6.73 21.43
CA SER A 36 -27.04 -5.90 20.29
C SER A 36 -25.75 -5.72 19.49
N ASP A 37 -25.80 -5.60 18.17
CA ASP A 37 -24.57 -5.43 17.38
C ASP A 37 -23.72 -4.23 17.87
N ALA A 38 -24.33 -3.30 18.62
CA ALA A 38 -23.65 -2.18 19.28
C ALA A 38 -22.77 -2.57 20.50
N GLU A 39 -22.91 -3.76 21.06
CA GLU A 39 -22.23 -4.18 22.30
C GLU A 39 -21.04 -5.14 22.04
N TYR A 40 -20.89 -5.70 20.83
CA TYR A 40 -19.68 -6.43 20.46
C TYR A 40 -18.51 -5.45 20.17
N ASN A 41 -17.45 -5.54 20.98
CA ASN A 41 -16.20 -4.83 20.74
C ASN A 41 -15.18 -5.75 20.04
N PRO A 42 -14.91 -5.59 18.73
CA PRO A 42 -13.94 -6.42 18.02
C PRO A 42 -12.52 -6.30 18.56
N PHE A 43 -12.16 -5.16 19.18
CA PHE A 43 -10.81 -4.90 19.66
C PHE A 43 -10.42 -5.76 20.87
N GLU A 44 -11.40 -6.12 21.73
CA GLU A 44 -11.18 -6.98 22.90
C GLU A 44 -10.93 -8.45 22.54
N HIS A 45 -11.33 -8.85 21.33
CA HIS A 45 -11.25 -10.23 20.85
C HIS A 45 -10.05 -10.45 19.91
N ARG A 46 -9.14 -9.46 19.78
CA ARG A 46 -7.92 -9.59 18.98
C ARG A 46 -6.85 -10.37 19.76
N GLN A 47 -6.28 -11.39 19.14
CA GLN A 47 -5.08 -12.07 19.64
C GLN A 47 -3.86 -11.58 18.84
N ILE A 48 -3.06 -10.69 19.44
CA ILE A 48 -1.89 -10.09 18.79
C ILE A 48 -0.64 -10.50 19.55
N ASP A 49 0.20 -11.31 18.92
CA ASP A 49 1.53 -11.60 19.42
C ASP A 49 2.42 -10.37 19.25
N LYS A 50 2.84 -9.76 20.38
CA LYS A 50 3.69 -8.55 20.45
C LYS A 50 3.09 -7.35 19.71
N PRO A 51 2.09 -6.66 20.31
CA PRO A 51 1.44 -5.53 19.67
C PRO A 51 2.38 -4.32 19.53
N ASN A 52 2.21 -3.57 18.45
CA ASN A 52 2.91 -2.31 18.18
C ASN A 52 2.36 -1.16 19.03
N SER A 53 3.26 -0.26 19.46
CA SER A 53 2.87 0.99 20.12
C SER A 53 2.25 1.97 19.12
N THR A 54 1.52 2.98 19.60
CA THR A 54 0.97 4.04 18.75
C THR A 54 2.07 4.75 17.95
N THR A 55 3.18 5.10 18.60
CA THR A 55 4.35 5.71 17.93
C THR A 55 5.04 4.74 16.97
N GLY A 56 5.18 3.46 17.33
CA GLY A 56 5.73 2.45 16.43
C GLY A 56 4.90 2.33 15.15
N SER A 57 3.58 2.32 15.29
CA SER A 57 2.63 2.24 14.17
C SER A 57 2.67 3.50 13.30
N LEU A 58 2.83 4.68 13.90
CA LEU A 58 3.07 5.94 13.18
C LEU A 58 4.33 5.85 12.33
N ILE A 59 5.44 5.39 12.92
CA ILE A 59 6.71 5.22 12.21
C ILE A 59 6.56 4.19 11.08
N HIS A 60 5.83 3.10 11.30
CA HIS A 60 5.55 2.10 10.25
C HIS A 60 4.75 2.69 9.08
N LEU A 61 3.71 3.47 9.34
CA LEU A 61 2.94 4.15 8.28
C LEU A 61 3.79 5.19 7.54
N LEU A 62 4.51 6.04 8.27
CA LEU A 62 5.40 7.06 7.68
C LEU A 62 6.43 6.40 6.78
N LYS A 63 7.13 5.38 7.29
CA LYS A 63 8.12 4.62 6.52
C LYS A 63 7.52 4.03 5.26
N SER A 64 6.34 3.40 5.36
CA SER A 64 5.73 2.77 4.20
C SER A 64 5.20 3.77 3.18
N SER A 65 4.81 4.97 3.62
CA SER A 65 4.23 5.96 2.73
C SER A 65 5.28 6.86 2.11
N LEU A 66 6.34 7.24 2.84
CA LEU A 66 7.37 8.17 2.34
C LEU A 66 8.12 7.62 1.12
N GLY A 67 8.44 6.32 1.12
CA GLY A 67 8.85 5.53 -0.05
C GLY A 67 9.84 6.20 -1.00
N THR A 68 9.85 5.74 -2.26
CA THR A 68 10.55 6.39 -3.37
C THR A 68 9.71 7.49 -4.02
N GLY A 69 8.41 7.52 -3.72
CA GLY A 69 7.47 8.49 -4.27
C GLY A 69 7.85 9.94 -3.98
N ILE A 70 8.43 10.21 -2.80
CA ILE A 70 8.92 11.55 -2.44
C ILE A 70 9.95 12.10 -3.43
N LEU A 71 10.75 11.22 -4.02
CA LEU A 71 11.84 11.59 -4.91
C LEU A 71 11.33 12.02 -6.29
N ALA A 72 10.14 11.55 -6.70
CA ALA A 72 9.49 11.92 -7.95
C ALA A 72 8.64 13.21 -7.83
N MET A 73 8.55 13.81 -6.64
CA MET A 73 7.71 15.00 -6.44
C MET A 73 8.16 16.23 -7.25
N PRO A 74 9.46 16.51 -7.48
CA PRO A 74 9.87 17.65 -8.31
C PRO A 74 9.37 17.55 -9.75
N VAL A 75 9.45 16.36 -10.35
CA VAL A 75 8.93 16.15 -11.71
C VAL A 75 7.39 16.23 -11.74
N ALA A 76 6.70 15.87 -10.66
CA ALA A 76 5.27 16.15 -10.54
C ALA A 76 4.99 17.67 -10.61
N PHE A 77 5.78 18.48 -9.90
CA PHE A 77 5.65 19.94 -9.94
C PHE A 77 6.06 20.54 -11.29
N LYS A 78 7.02 19.96 -12.02
CA LYS A 78 7.30 20.29 -13.42
C LYS A 78 6.07 20.12 -14.32
N ASN A 79 5.33 19.03 -14.12
CA ASN A 79 4.11 18.73 -14.87
C ASN A 79 2.90 19.60 -14.49
N ALA A 80 2.91 20.26 -13.33
CA ALA A 80 1.79 21.05 -12.82
C ALA A 80 2.03 22.56 -12.78
N GLY A 81 3.27 23.00 -12.57
CA GLY A 81 3.62 24.36 -12.15
C GLY A 81 3.56 24.55 -10.63
N LEU A 82 4.14 25.64 -10.13
CA LEU A 82 4.33 25.86 -8.68
C LEU A 82 3.02 25.96 -7.90
N LEU A 83 2.08 26.79 -8.36
CA LEU A 83 0.83 27.03 -7.63
C LEU A 83 -0.10 25.82 -7.70
N PHE A 84 -0.30 25.30 -8.91
CA PHE A 84 -1.15 24.13 -9.09
C PHE A 84 -0.56 22.88 -8.44
N GLY A 85 0.76 22.70 -8.52
CA GLY A 85 1.46 21.61 -7.84
C GLY A 85 1.30 21.66 -6.33
N ALA A 86 1.47 22.84 -5.71
CA ALA A 86 1.33 23.01 -4.27
C ALA A 86 -0.10 22.74 -3.79
N ILE A 87 -1.10 23.38 -4.41
CA ILE A 87 -2.51 23.20 -4.05
C ILE A 87 -2.97 21.77 -4.37
N GLY A 88 -2.62 21.27 -5.55
CA GLY A 88 -2.99 19.94 -6.04
C GLY A 88 -2.43 18.84 -5.14
N THR A 89 -1.16 18.94 -4.71
CA THR A 89 -0.55 17.94 -3.82
C THR A 89 -1.29 17.85 -2.49
N VAL A 90 -1.67 19.00 -1.91
CA VAL A 90 -2.46 19.03 -0.66
C VAL A 90 -3.84 18.43 -0.88
N ILE A 91 -4.56 18.83 -1.94
CA ILE A 91 -5.91 18.32 -2.23
C ILE A 91 -5.89 16.80 -2.46
N ILE A 92 -5.00 16.32 -3.33
CA ILE A 92 -4.89 14.88 -3.64
C ILE A 92 -4.49 14.11 -2.38
N GLY A 93 -3.54 14.62 -1.61
CA GLY A 93 -3.13 14.04 -0.34
C GLY A 93 -4.28 13.91 0.65
N LEU A 94 -5.13 14.93 0.78
CA LEU A 94 -6.34 14.89 1.62
C LEU A 94 -7.36 13.88 1.09
N ILE A 95 -7.55 13.77 -0.23
CA ILE A 95 -8.43 12.78 -0.85
C ILE A 95 -7.93 11.36 -0.56
N CYS A 96 -6.63 11.09 -0.77
CA CYS A 96 -6.01 9.79 -0.47
C CYS A 96 -6.16 9.45 1.03
N THR A 97 -5.84 10.40 1.90
CA THR A 97 -5.98 10.24 3.37
C THR A 97 -7.42 9.91 3.75
N HIS A 98 -8.38 10.62 3.17
CA HIS A 98 -9.80 10.38 3.39
C HIS A 98 -10.24 9.00 2.89
N CYS A 99 -9.77 8.55 1.72
CA CYS A 99 -10.06 7.22 1.19
C CYS A 99 -9.53 6.10 2.11
N VAL A 100 -8.32 6.25 2.62
CA VAL A 100 -7.76 5.32 3.61
C VAL A 100 -8.57 5.35 4.92
N HIS A 101 -8.97 6.54 5.37
CA HIS A 101 -9.76 6.71 6.58
C HIS A 101 -11.12 5.99 6.47
N ILE A 102 -11.86 6.18 5.37
CA ILE A 102 -13.16 5.51 5.18
C ILE A 102 -13.00 4.00 5.06
N LEU A 103 -11.90 3.51 4.49
CA LEU A 103 -11.63 2.07 4.40
C LEU A 103 -11.48 1.45 5.79
N VAL A 104 -10.62 2.03 6.64
CA VAL A 104 -10.39 1.53 8.00
C VAL A 104 -11.66 1.64 8.85
N LYS A 105 -12.36 2.77 8.76
CA LYS A 105 -13.63 2.97 9.44
C LYS A 105 -14.67 1.92 9.03
N THR A 106 -14.81 1.68 7.72
CA THR A 106 -15.72 0.65 7.21
C THR A 106 -15.29 -0.73 7.71
N SER A 107 -14.00 -1.03 7.73
CA SER A 107 -13.48 -2.28 8.28
C SER A 107 -13.87 -2.47 9.75
N HIS A 108 -13.74 -1.43 10.59
CA HIS A 108 -14.15 -1.50 12.00
C HIS A 108 -15.64 -1.80 12.15
N MET A 109 -16.48 -1.11 11.38
CA MET A 109 -17.93 -1.31 11.42
C MET A 109 -18.33 -2.72 10.92
N VAL A 110 -17.65 -3.24 9.91
CA VAL A 110 -17.86 -4.61 9.40
C VAL A 110 -17.39 -5.64 10.41
N CYS A 111 -16.24 -5.46 11.04
CA CYS A 111 -15.77 -6.31 12.14
C CYS A 111 -16.82 -6.40 13.26
N GLN A 112 -17.42 -5.26 13.61
CA GLN A 112 -18.47 -5.19 14.62
C GLN A 112 -19.72 -5.99 14.21
N ARG A 113 -20.26 -5.74 13.01
CA ARG A 113 -21.46 -6.44 12.50
C ARG A 113 -21.28 -7.93 12.27
N THR A 114 -20.08 -8.34 11.86
CA THR A 114 -19.78 -9.74 11.52
C THR A 114 -19.20 -10.54 12.68
N ARG A 115 -18.97 -9.89 13.84
CA ARG A 115 -18.32 -10.46 15.02
C ARG A 115 -16.97 -11.08 14.73
N ILE A 116 -16.18 -10.41 13.90
CA ILE A 116 -14.82 -10.82 13.53
C ILE A 116 -13.85 -9.78 14.05
N PRO A 117 -12.81 -10.17 14.80
CA PRO A 117 -11.96 -9.22 15.50
C PRO A 117 -11.06 -8.40 14.56
N VAL A 118 -10.64 -9.01 13.44
CA VAL A 118 -9.65 -8.47 12.50
C VAL A 118 -9.99 -8.85 11.07
N LEU A 119 -9.88 -7.89 10.15
CA LEU A 119 -10.00 -8.11 8.71
C LEU A 119 -8.80 -7.45 7.99
N GLY A 120 -8.32 -8.09 6.92
CA GLY A 120 -7.42 -7.46 5.96
C GLY A 120 -8.21 -6.69 4.91
N PHE A 121 -7.52 -6.02 3.98
CA PHE A 121 -8.20 -5.19 2.97
C PHE A 121 -9.14 -6.02 2.07
N ALA A 122 -8.65 -7.15 1.54
CA ALA A 122 -9.45 -8.02 0.68
C ALA A 122 -10.61 -8.68 1.44
N GLU A 123 -10.39 -9.10 2.69
CA GLU A 123 -11.46 -9.64 3.53
C GLU A 123 -12.52 -8.59 3.87
N THR A 124 -12.13 -7.34 4.12
CA THR A 124 -13.08 -6.24 4.32
C THR A 124 -13.96 -6.05 3.09
N ALA A 125 -13.36 -6.03 1.89
CA ALA A 125 -14.14 -5.94 0.65
C ALA A 125 -15.06 -7.16 0.45
N GLU A 126 -14.62 -8.37 0.81
CA GLU A 126 -15.47 -9.57 0.76
C GLU A 126 -16.69 -9.42 1.68
N ARG A 127 -16.46 -9.10 2.95
CA ARG A 127 -17.51 -9.07 3.97
C ARG A 127 -18.51 -7.95 3.72
N VAL A 128 -18.06 -6.80 3.24
CA VAL A 128 -18.95 -5.69 2.86
C VAL A 128 -19.96 -6.13 1.80
N PHE A 129 -19.53 -6.87 0.78
CA PHE A 129 -20.44 -7.37 -0.24
C PHE A 129 -21.31 -8.52 0.26
N GLN A 130 -20.78 -9.44 1.09
CA GLN A 130 -21.56 -10.54 1.67
C GLN A 130 -22.74 -10.05 2.52
N TYR A 131 -22.51 -9.02 3.34
CA TYR A 131 -23.51 -8.43 4.24
C TYR A 131 -24.23 -7.23 3.61
N GLY A 132 -23.84 -6.83 2.40
CA GLY A 132 -24.44 -5.74 1.66
C GLY A 132 -25.80 -6.08 1.03
N PRO A 133 -26.27 -5.23 0.10
CA PRO A 133 -27.55 -5.38 -0.57
C PRO A 133 -27.66 -6.72 -1.29
N ALA A 134 -28.83 -7.37 -1.26
CA ALA A 134 -29.02 -8.73 -1.78
C ALA A 134 -28.52 -8.92 -3.24
N LYS A 135 -28.66 -7.89 -4.08
CA LYS A 135 -28.20 -7.91 -5.48
C LYS A 135 -26.67 -7.92 -5.64
N LEU A 136 -25.93 -7.44 -4.64
CA LEU A 136 -24.46 -7.33 -4.68
C LEU A 136 -23.75 -8.47 -3.97
N ARG A 137 -24.44 -9.26 -3.14
CA ARG A 137 -23.87 -10.41 -2.42
C ARG A 137 -23.13 -11.42 -3.29
N PRO A 138 -23.60 -11.78 -4.50
CA PRO A 138 -22.88 -12.69 -5.39
C PRO A 138 -21.49 -12.18 -5.80
N LEU A 139 -21.25 -10.86 -5.73
CA LEU A 139 -19.99 -10.23 -6.09
C LEU A 139 -18.94 -10.28 -4.97
N ALA A 140 -19.26 -10.84 -3.80
CA ALA A 140 -18.31 -10.88 -2.67
C ALA A 140 -17.01 -11.65 -2.97
N GLY A 141 -17.12 -12.81 -3.64
CA GLY A 141 -15.93 -13.57 -4.03
C GLY A 141 -15.07 -12.80 -5.04
N PHE A 142 -15.72 -12.08 -5.95
CA PHE A 142 -15.06 -11.21 -6.92
C PHE A 142 -14.38 -10.01 -6.24
N SER A 143 -15.04 -9.35 -5.28
CA SER A 143 -14.46 -8.18 -4.60
C SER A 143 -13.18 -8.55 -3.85
N LYS A 144 -13.17 -9.70 -3.16
CA LYS A 144 -11.96 -10.25 -2.54
C LYS A 144 -10.85 -10.49 -3.57
N ALA A 145 -11.17 -11.24 -4.62
CA ALA A 145 -10.22 -11.61 -5.66
C ALA A 145 -9.63 -10.35 -6.33
N PHE A 146 -10.49 -9.38 -6.66
CA PHE A 146 -10.08 -8.11 -7.24
C PHE A 146 -9.08 -7.38 -6.36
N VAL A 147 -9.36 -7.22 -5.05
CA VAL A 147 -8.45 -6.52 -4.13
C VAL A 147 -7.13 -7.28 -3.96
N ASP A 148 -7.17 -8.60 -3.79
CA ASP A 148 -5.95 -9.41 -3.67
C ASP A 148 -5.07 -9.31 -4.93
N TYR A 149 -5.65 -9.50 -6.12
CA TYR A 149 -4.90 -9.45 -7.38
C TYR A 149 -4.43 -8.05 -7.71
N ALA A 150 -5.24 -7.04 -7.46
CA ALA A 150 -4.82 -5.65 -7.63
C ALA A 150 -3.66 -5.34 -6.67
N LEU A 151 -3.71 -5.79 -5.41
CA LEU A 151 -2.65 -5.53 -4.43
C LEU A 151 -1.33 -6.18 -4.87
N MET A 152 -1.40 -7.42 -5.36
CA MET A 152 -0.24 -8.09 -5.94
C MET A 152 0.31 -7.35 -7.16
N ALA A 153 -0.57 -6.91 -8.06
CA ALA A 153 -0.18 -6.19 -9.26
C ALA A 153 0.46 -4.83 -8.93
N THR A 154 -0.04 -4.12 -7.91
CA THR A 154 0.58 -2.90 -7.38
C THR A 154 2.02 -3.17 -6.94
N TYR A 155 2.25 -4.18 -6.10
CA TYR A 155 3.59 -4.46 -5.58
C TYR A 155 4.56 -4.94 -6.66
N PHE A 156 4.10 -5.77 -7.61
CA PHE A 156 4.94 -6.18 -8.72
C PHE A 156 5.28 -5.00 -9.64
N SER A 157 4.33 -4.10 -9.88
CA SER A 157 4.57 -2.91 -10.72
C SER A 157 5.49 -1.90 -10.03
N ALA A 158 5.34 -1.68 -8.72
CA ALA A 158 6.29 -0.90 -7.93
C ALA A 158 7.70 -1.52 -7.96
N GLY A 159 7.79 -2.86 -7.91
CA GLY A 159 9.05 -3.56 -8.06
C GLY A 159 9.70 -3.38 -9.44
N CYS A 160 8.92 -3.22 -10.51
CA CYS A 160 9.47 -2.85 -11.82
C CYS A 160 10.06 -1.42 -11.82
N VAL A 161 9.36 -0.46 -11.21
CA VAL A 161 9.88 0.91 -11.03
C VAL A 161 11.18 0.88 -10.23
N TYR A 162 11.29 0.03 -9.21
CA TYR A 162 12.51 -0.12 -8.42
C TYR A 162 13.68 -0.65 -9.25
N ILE A 163 13.46 -1.63 -10.13
CA ILE A 163 14.49 -2.15 -11.03
C ILE A 163 15.04 -1.02 -11.91
N VAL A 164 14.15 -0.25 -12.56
CA VAL A 164 14.55 0.87 -13.42
C VAL A 164 15.26 1.97 -12.61
N PHE A 165 14.80 2.23 -11.39
CA PHE A 165 15.38 3.26 -10.52
C PHE A 165 16.80 2.92 -10.13
N ILE A 166 17.01 1.70 -9.63
CA ILE A 166 18.33 1.21 -9.22
C ILE A 166 19.27 1.24 -10.44
N ALA A 167 18.79 0.76 -11.59
CA ALA A 167 19.56 0.76 -12.83
C ALA A 167 19.97 2.16 -13.28
N THR A 168 19.04 3.12 -13.28
CA THR A 168 19.29 4.52 -13.66
C THR A 168 20.27 5.20 -12.69
N SER A 169 20.14 4.93 -11.39
CA SER A 169 21.05 5.48 -10.38
C SER A 169 22.49 4.96 -10.55
N PHE A 170 22.65 3.67 -10.83
CA PHE A 170 23.97 3.11 -11.11
C PHE A 170 24.51 3.50 -12.48
N HIS A 171 23.64 3.66 -13.47
CA HIS A 171 23.99 4.17 -14.80
C HIS A 171 24.68 5.53 -14.70
N ASP A 172 24.01 6.51 -14.08
CA ASP A 172 24.51 7.89 -13.99
C ASP A 172 25.87 7.94 -13.26
N VAL A 173 25.99 7.25 -12.12
CA VAL A 173 27.24 7.20 -11.35
C VAL A 173 28.37 6.47 -12.08
N ILE A 174 28.12 5.26 -12.59
CA ILE A 174 29.20 4.42 -13.13
C ILE A 174 29.69 4.98 -14.46
N ASN A 175 28.80 5.44 -15.35
CA ASN A 175 29.22 6.05 -16.61
C ASN A 175 30.04 7.33 -16.36
N HIS A 176 29.63 8.17 -15.40
CA HIS A 176 30.38 9.36 -15.02
C HIS A 176 31.80 9.04 -14.50
N GLU A 177 31.93 8.10 -13.56
CA GLU A 177 33.23 7.77 -12.95
C GLU A 177 34.17 7.00 -13.87
N THR A 178 33.64 6.18 -14.77
CA THR A 178 34.44 5.30 -15.64
C THR A 178 34.65 5.85 -17.05
N GLY A 179 33.89 6.89 -17.45
CA GLY A 179 33.86 7.39 -18.82
C GLY A 179 33.24 6.41 -19.82
N ASN A 180 32.48 5.41 -19.34
CA ASN A 180 31.73 4.48 -20.19
C ASN A 180 30.42 5.12 -20.68
N ASP A 181 29.88 4.59 -21.78
CA ASP A 181 28.58 5.00 -22.35
C ASP A 181 27.68 3.78 -22.54
N TRP A 182 27.43 3.06 -21.44
CA TRP A 182 26.55 1.89 -21.47
C TRP A 182 25.10 2.31 -21.29
N SER A 183 24.21 1.78 -22.12
CA SER A 183 22.77 2.06 -21.99
C SER A 183 22.19 1.60 -20.63
N VAL A 184 21.16 2.31 -20.14
CA VAL A 184 20.40 1.95 -18.93
C VAL A 184 19.92 0.49 -18.96
N ARG A 185 19.61 -0.06 -20.13
CA ARG A 185 19.18 -1.46 -20.31
C ARG A 185 20.22 -2.47 -19.81
N ILE A 186 21.52 -2.17 -19.96
CA ILE A 186 22.60 -3.02 -19.43
C ILE A 186 22.56 -2.99 -17.90
N TYR A 187 22.39 -1.80 -17.31
CA TYR A 187 22.27 -1.64 -15.86
C TYR A 187 21.02 -2.33 -15.29
N ILE A 188 19.92 -2.40 -16.05
CA ILE A 188 18.75 -3.21 -15.67
C ILE A 188 19.14 -4.69 -15.57
N LEU A 189 19.82 -5.25 -16.58
CA LEU A 189 20.29 -6.65 -16.55
C LEU A 189 21.25 -6.92 -15.38
N LEU A 190 22.16 -5.98 -15.08
CA LEU A 190 23.07 -6.11 -13.94
C LEU A 190 22.32 -6.05 -12.61
N THR A 191 21.34 -5.15 -12.49
CA THR A 191 20.47 -4.99 -11.30
C THR A 191 19.64 -6.24 -11.01
N MET A 192 19.28 -7.01 -12.05
CA MET A 192 18.57 -8.27 -11.87
C MET A 192 19.37 -9.29 -11.05
N ILE A 193 20.71 -9.26 -11.09
CA ILE A 193 21.55 -10.21 -10.34
C ILE A 193 21.31 -10.10 -8.82
N PRO A 194 21.52 -8.95 -8.15
CA PRO A 194 21.25 -8.82 -6.72
C PRO A 194 19.75 -8.95 -6.39
N ILE A 195 18.85 -8.52 -7.28
CA ILE A 195 17.40 -8.67 -7.08
C ILE A 195 17.00 -10.14 -7.04
N LEU A 196 17.50 -10.97 -7.96
CA LEU A 196 17.26 -12.41 -7.96
C LEU A 196 17.78 -13.08 -6.69
N LEU A 197 18.84 -12.57 -6.07
CA LEU A 197 19.36 -13.10 -4.80
C LEU A 197 18.48 -12.69 -3.61
N ILE A 198 18.20 -11.39 -3.48
CA ILE A 198 17.40 -10.84 -2.37
C ILE A 198 15.95 -11.34 -2.42
N GLY A 199 15.36 -11.42 -3.62
CA GLY A 199 13.98 -11.88 -3.82
C GLY A 199 13.76 -13.36 -3.48
N GLN A 200 14.82 -14.14 -3.26
CA GLN A 200 14.70 -15.54 -2.80
C GLN A 200 14.57 -15.66 -1.29
N ILE A 201 14.78 -14.60 -0.52
CA ILE A 201 14.63 -14.63 0.94
C ILE A 201 13.16 -14.90 1.29
N ARG A 202 12.90 -16.04 1.94
CA ARG A 202 11.54 -16.53 2.25
C ARG A 202 11.03 -16.14 3.62
N GLU A 203 11.87 -15.53 4.43
CA GLU A 203 11.66 -15.41 5.86
C GLU A 203 11.84 -13.95 6.23
N LEU A 204 10.74 -13.31 6.62
CA LEU A 204 10.67 -11.87 6.88
C LEU A 204 11.75 -11.42 7.89
N LYS A 205 12.05 -12.25 8.89
CA LYS A 205 13.06 -11.98 9.92
C LYS A 205 14.45 -11.65 9.35
N TYR A 206 14.83 -12.24 8.21
CA TYR A 206 16.12 -11.97 7.58
C TYR A 206 16.13 -10.66 6.77
N LEU A 207 14.96 -10.15 6.38
CA LEU A 207 14.82 -8.87 5.67
C LEU A 207 14.77 -7.67 6.61
N VAL A 208 14.46 -7.88 7.90
CA VAL A 208 14.41 -6.82 8.93
C VAL A 208 15.69 -5.96 9.01
N PRO A 209 16.91 -6.51 9.12
CA PRO A 209 18.13 -5.67 9.21
C PRO A 209 18.38 -4.86 7.94
N PHE A 210 18.16 -5.45 6.76
CA PHE A 210 18.26 -4.73 5.48
C PHE A 210 17.25 -3.60 5.40
N SER A 211 16.03 -3.83 5.89
CA SER A 211 15.01 -2.79 5.95
C SER A 211 15.39 -1.66 6.89
N ALA A 212 16.06 -1.92 8.02
CA ALA A 212 16.56 -0.88 8.90
C ALA A 212 17.65 -0.04 8.22
N LEU A 213 18.59 -0.70 7.54
CA LEU A 213 19.65 -0.04 6.77
C LEU A 213 19.10 0.80 5.62
N ALA A 214 18.08 0.29 4.91
CA ALA A 214 17.39 1.01 3.86
C ALA A 214 16.81 2.34 4.36
N ASN A 215 16.17 2.36 5.53
CA ASN A 215 15.62 3.61 6.08
C ASN A 215 16.73 4.59 6.45
N LEU A 216 17.85 4.11 7.00
CA LEU A 216 18.99 4.95 7.30
C LEU A 216 19.51 5.62 6.02
N PHE A 217 19.69 4.84 4.95
CA PHE A 217 20.14 5.35 3.66
C PHE A 217 19.14 6.35 3.05
N ILE A 218 17.83 6.09 3.15
CA ILE A 218 16.80 7.05 2.72
C ILE A 218 16.92 8.36 3.49
N VAL A 219 17.02 8.32 4.82
CA VAL A 219 17.12 9.54 5.66
C VAL A 219 18.39 10.32 5.34
N VAL A 220 19.54 9.64 5.18
CA VAL A 220 20.81 10.30 4.81
C VAL A 220 20.72 10.92 3.42
N THR A 221 20.23 10.18 2.43
CA THR A 221 20.02 10.68 1.05
C THR A 221 19.09 11.89 1.06
N PHE A 222 18.02 11.83 1.85
CA PHE A 222 17.06 12.92 1.98
C PHE A 222 17.70 14.18 2.54
N GLY A 223 18.54 14.05 3.58
CA GLY A 223 19.30 15.17 4.13
C GLY A 223 20.27 15.79 3.11
N ILE A 224 20.96 14.96 2.34
CA ILE A 224 21.88 15.43 1.27
C ILE A 224 21.08 16.13 0.16
N THR A 225 19.93 15.58 -0.22
CA THR A 225 19.06 16.18 -1.25
C THR A 225 18.58 17.56 -0.81
N LEU A 226 18.12 17.70 0.44
CA LEU A 226 17.75 19.00 1.01
C LEU A 226 18.93 19.98 1.03
N TYR A 227 20.14 19.51 1.34
CA TYR A 227 21.34 20.34 1.26
C TYR A 227 21.53 20.92 -0.14
N TYR A 228 21.51 20.11 -1.21
CA TYR A 228 21.68 20.61 -2.58
C TYR A 228 20.52 21.48 -3.07
N ILE A 229 19.30 21.25 -2.58
CA ILE A 229 18.15 22.10 -2.88
C ILE A 229 18.36 23.51 -2.31
N PHE A 230 18.88 23.64 -1.08
CA PHE A 230 18.96 24.92 -0.36
C PHE A 230 20.36 25.52 -0.26
N LYS A 231 21.38 24.90 -0.87
CA LYS A 231 22.77 25.37 -0.82
C LYS A 231 22.94 26.75 -1.48
N ASP A 232 22.26 26.95 -2.60
CA ASP A 232 22.35 28.17 -3.41
C ASP A 232 21.03 28.96 -3.36
N PRO A 233 21.04 30.28 -3.69
CA PRO A 233 19.83 31.08 -3.76
C PRO A 233 18.80 30.46 -4.72
N LEU A 234 17.54 30.45 -4.31
CA LEU A 234 16.44 29.91 -5.10
C LEU A 234 15.88 30.96 -6.06
N GLU A 235 15.71 30.58 -7.33
CA GLU A 235 15.15 31.42 -8.38
C GLU A 235 13.72 30.96 -8.71
N PHE A 236 12.75 31.86 -8.53
CA PHE A 236 11.32 31.57 -8.67
C PHE A 236 10.71 32.14 -9.96
N ASP A 237 11.26 33.23 -10.48
CA ASP A 237 10.65 34.04 -11.53
C ASP A 237 10.62 33.33 -12.89
N ASP A 238 11.46 32.32 -13.08
CA ASP A 238 11.56 31.51 -14.30
C ASP A 238 10.65 30.26 -14.26
N LYS A 239 9.92 30.03 -13.17
CA LYS A 239 9.07 28.83 -13.01
C LYS A 239 7.59 29.15 -13.25
N PRO A 240 6.88 28.40 -14.12
CA PRO A 240 5.46 28.62 -14.35
C PRO A 240 4.62 28.30 -13.11
N MET A 241 3.64 29.17 -12.82
CA MET A 241 2.65 28.90 -11.76
C MET A 241 1.67 27.77 -12.13
N PHE A 242 1.44 27.60 -13.43
CA PHE A 242 0.69 26.51 -14.03
C PHE A 242 1.41 26.07 -15.32
N SER A 243 1.67 24.76 -15.46
CA SER A 243 2.42 24.21 -16.59
C SER A 243 1.52 24.02 -17.83
N SER A 244 0.78 22.90 -17.91
CA SER A 244 -0.17 22.68 -19.00
C SER A 244 -1.27 21.70 -18.62
N PHE A 245 -2.42 21.75 -19.31
CA PHE A 245 -3.47 20.73 -19.15
C PHE A 245 -3.05 19.34 -19.64
N GLY A 246 -2.10 19.25 -20.58
CA GLY A 246 -1.64 17.99 -21.16
C GLY A 246 -0.80 17.14 -20.20
N THR A 247 -0.08 17.80 -19.28
CA THR A 247 0.82 17.17 -18.30
C THR A 247 0.16 16.96 -16.93
N LEU A 248 -1.01 17.55 -16.69
CA LEU A 248 -1.77 17.34 -15.45
C LEU A 248 -2.05 15.86 -15.12
N PRO A 249 -2.37 14.97 -16.09
CA PRO A 249 -2.54 13.56 -15.77
C PRO A 249 -1.30 12.92 -15.15
N LEU A 250 -0.10 13.24 -15.66
CA LEU A 250 1.17 12.78 -15.07
C LEU A 250 1.35 13.31 -13.65
N PHE A 251 1.01 14.58 -13.40
CA PHE A 251 1.02 15.13 -12.05
C PHE A 251 0.09 14.36 -11.11
N PHE A 252 -1.19 14.16 -11.49
CA PHE A 252 -2.15 13.43 -10.65
C PHE A 252 -1.66 12.02 -10.36
N SER A 253 -1.18 11.30 -11.38
CA SER A 253 -0.69 9.94 -11.25
C SER A 253 0.57 9.84 -10.39
N THR A 254 1.53 10.76 -10.54
CA THR A 254 2.76 10.78 -9.73
C THR A 254 2.45 11.11 -8.27
N VAL A 255 1.55 12.06 -7.98
CA VAL A 255 1.15 12.35 -6.60
C VAL A 255 0.37 11.18 -6.00
N ILE A 256 -0.53 10.54 -6.75
CA ILE A 256 -1.28 9.35 -6.29
C ILE A 256 -0.31 8.17 -6.03
N PHE A 257 0.67 7.97 -6.90
CA PHE A 257 1.75 7.00 -6.71
C PHE A 257 2.58 7.33 -5.46
N ALA A 258 2.94 8.60 -5.27
CA ALA A 258 3.70 9.01 -4.10
C ALA A 258 2.92 8.77 -2.81
N MET A 259 1.60 8.99 -2.82
CA MET A 259 0.71 8.71 -1.69
C MET A 259 0.41 7.20 -1.53
N GLU A 260 1.25 6.32 -2.08
CA GLU A 260 1.23 4.87 -1.83
C GLU A 260 1.28 4.59 -0.32
N GLY A 261 0.54 3.57 0.11
CA GLY A 261 0.60 3.07 1.49
C GLY A 261 -0.57 2.18 1.87
N ILE A 262 -1.62 2.13 1.05
CA ILE A 262 -2.86 1.43 1.37
C ILE A 262 -2.68 -0.06 1.71
N GLY A 263 -1.70 -0.73 1.10
CA GLY A 263 -1.41 -2.14 1.35
C GLY A 263 -0.92 -2.46 2.75
N VAL A 264 -0.31 -1.49 3.45
CA VAL A 264 0.17 -1.68 4.82
C VAL A 264 -0.76 -1.13 5.89
N VAL A 265 -1.75 -0.31 5.51
CA VAL A 265 -2.67 0.36 6.45
C VAL A 265 -3.36 -0.65 7.34
N MET A 266 -4.01 -1.65 6.75
CA MET A 266 -4.75 -2.68 7.50
C MET A 266 -3.81 -3.55 8.35
N PRO A 267 -2.69 -4.10 7.83
CA PRO A 267 -1.70 -4.78 8.67
C PRO A 267 -1.17 -3.96 9.84
N VAL A 268 -0.86 -2.67 9.64
CA VAL A 268 -0.36 -1.80 10.70
C VAL A 268 -1.44 -1.57 11.76
N GLU A 269 -2.67 -1.23 11.36
CA GLU A 269 -3.81 -1.10 12.28
C GLU A 269 -4.05 -2.38 13.08
N ASN A 270 -4.05 -3.53 12.39
CA ASN A 270 -4.33 -4.83 12.99
C ASN A 270 -3.27 -5.24 14.02
N SER A 271 -2.05 -4.71 13.91
CA SER A 271 -0.94 -4.96 14.83
C SER A 271 -0.90 -4.01 16.04
N MET A 272 -1.78 -3.02 16.13
CA MET A 272 -1.75 -2.01 17.20
C MET A 272 -2.23 -2.55 18.54
N SER A 273 -1.55 -2.14 19.60
CA SER A 273 -2.00 -2.31 20.99
C SER A 273 -3.30 -1.54 21.30
N LYS A 274 -3.49 -0.36 20.68
CA LYS A 274 -4.68 0.49 20.85
C LYS A 274 -5.20 0.94 19.48
N PRO A 275 -5.94 0.09 18.76
CA PRO A 275 -6.37 0.38 17.39
C PRO A 275 -7.35 1.57 17.29
N GLN A 276 -8.07 1.89 18.37
CA GLN A 276 -8.89 3.10 18.48
C GLN A 276 -8.11 4.40 18.31
N HIS A 277 -6.79 4.40 18.59
CA HIS A 277 -5.93 5.55 18.34
C HIS A 277 -5.58 5.72 16.86
N PHE A 278 -5.83 4.71 16.01
CA PHE A 278 -5.48 4.79 14.58
C PHE A 278 -6.25 5.91 13.86
N LEU A 279 -7.57 5.98 14.09
CA LEU A 279 -8.49 6.99 13.56
C LEU A 279 -8.84 8.10 14.57
N GLY A 280 -8.18 8.13 15.73
CA GLY A 280 -8.45 9.12 16.80
C GLY A 280 -8.12 10.57 16.42
N CYS A 281 -8.13 11.48 17.40
CA CYS A 281 -7.78 12.89 17.20
C CYS A 281 -6.73 13.37 18.25
N PRO A 282 -5.46 13.59 17.85
CA PRO A 282 -4.87 13.27 16.56
C PRO A 282 -4.62 11.76 16.41
N GLY A 283 -5.07 11.19 15.29
CA GLY A 283 -4.96 9.77 14.99
C GLY A 283 -3.65 9.43 14.29
N VAL A 284 -3.21 8.17 14.41
CA VAL A 284 -1.98 7.68 13.77
C VAL A 284 -2.03 7.91 12.26
N LEU A 285 -3.17 7.61 11.61
CA LEU A 285 -3.34 7.78 10.18
C LEU A 285 -3.21 9.26 9.75
N ASN A 286 -3.99 10.15 10.39
CA ASN A 286 -4.01 11.56 10.01
C ASN A 286 -2.66 12.24 10.27
N THR A 287 -1.97 11.85 11.34
CA THR A 287 -0.63 12.37 11.66
C THR A 287 0.40 11.90 10.63
N ALA A 288 0.36 10.60 10.27
CA ALA A 288 1.26 10.03 9.27
C ALA A 288 1.07 10.72 7.92
N MET A 289 -0.16 10.73 7.42
CA MET A 289 -0.47 11.28 6.10
C MET A 289 -0.27 12.80 6.05
N GLY A 290 -0.63 13.54 7.10
CA GLY A 290 -0.36 14.98 7.17
C GLY A 290 1.13 15.30 7.08
N THR A 291 1.97 14.50 7.75
CA THR A 291 3.44 14.63 7.66
C THR A 291 3.93 14.32 6.24
N VAL A 292 3.41 13.26 5.60
CA VAL A 292 3.76 12.89 4.23
C VAL A 292 3.40 14.01 3.24
N ILE A 293 2.19 14.56 3.35
CA ILE A 293 1.71 15.66 2.48
C ILE A 293 2.63 16.87 2.58
N VAL A 294 3.01 17.28 3.80
CA VAL A 294 3.92 18.42 4.00
C VAL A 294 5.28 18.14 3.39
N LEU A 295 5.86 16.97 3.65
CA LEU A 295 7.17 16.60 3.09
C LEU A 295 7.15 16.57 1.56
N TYR A 296 6.07 16.07 0.96
CA TYR A 296 5.93 15.97 -0.49
C TYR A 296 5.73 17.33 -1.13
N ALA A 297 4.94 18.20 -0.51
CA ALA A 297 4.78 19.57 -0.96
C ALA A 297 6.10 20.34 -0.89
N VAL A 298 6.86 20.21 0.21
CA VAL A 298 8.18 20.85 0.38
C VAL A 298 9.16 20.38 -0.67
N ILE A 299 9.32 19.06 -0.83
CA ILE A 299 10.31 18.50 -1.78
C ILE A 299 9.89 18.75 -3.22
N GLY A 300 8.61 18.58 -3.55
CA GLY A 300 8.10 18.87 -4.88
C GLY A 300 8.27 20.33 -5.26
N PHE A 301 7.86 21.24 -4.36
CA PHE A 301 7.96 22.69 -4.60
C PHE A 301 9.41 23.13 -4.71
N PHE A 302 10.24 22.92 -3.67
CA PHE A 302 11.61 23.43 -3.67
C PHE A 302 12.53 22.66 -4.61
N GLY A 303 12.30 21.37 -4.82
CA GLY A 303 13.02 20.60 -5.83
C GLY A 303 12.75 21.13 -7.24
N TYR A 304 11.49 21.43 -7.58
CA TYR A 304 11.18 22.03 -8.89
C TYR A 304 11.70 23.47 -9.02
N VAL A 305 11.68 24.27 -7.95
CA VAL A 305 12.32 25.59 -7.95
C VAL A 305 13.82 25.47 -8.26
N ARG A 306 14.51 24.49 -7.64
CA ARG A 306 15.96 24.30 -7.84
C ARG A 306 16.32 23.79 -9.23
N PHE A 307 15.59 22.78 -9.74
CA PHE A 307 15.97 22.04 -10.96
C PHE A 307 15.15 22.41 -12.20
N GLY A 308 14.01 23.09 -12.04
CA GLY A 308 13.18 23.52 -13.17
C GLY A 308 12.85 22.40 -14.14
N ASP A 309 12.99 22.70 -15.43
CA ASP A 309 12.70 21.76 -16.52
C ASP A 309 13.68 20.58 -16.58
N GLU A 310 14.84 20.67 -15.93
CA GLU A 310 15.79 19.56 -15.81
C GLU A 310 15.34 18.50 -14.80
N SER A 311 14.28 18.74 -14.02
CA SER A 311 13.74 17.78 -13.04
C SER A 311 13.50 16.41 -13.70
N LYS A 312 14.25 15.40 -13.24
CA LYS A 312 14.17 14.01 -13.70
C LYS A 312 13.16 13.22 -12.87
N GLY A 313 12.87 11.97 -13.26
CA GLY A 313 11.97 11.06 -12.55
C GLY A 313 12.32 10.79 -11.07
N SER A 314 13.52 11.17 -10.64
CA SER A 314 13.93 11.22 -9.23
C SER A 314 14.83 12.43 -8.99
N VAL A 315 14.58 13.18 -7.92
CA VAL A 315 15.38 14.32 -7.49
C VAL A 315 16.86 13.97 -7.24
N THR A 316 17.15 12.72 -6.89
CA THR A 316 18.53 12.27 -6.69
C THR A 316 19.32 12.25 -8.00
N LEU A 317 18.65 12.03 -9.13
CA LEU A 317 19.26 12.01 -10.47
C LEU A 317 19.59 13.42 -10.99
N ASN A 318 19.13 14.47 -10.29
CA ASN A 318 19.43 15.86 -10.56
C ASN A 318 20.66 16.38 -9.77
N LEU A 319 21.20 15.58 -8.84
CA LEU A 319 22.35 16.00 -8.05
C LEU A 319 23.62 16.03 -8.92
N PRO A 320 24.51 17.03 -8.74
CA PRO A 320 25.71 17.20 -9.54
C PRO A 320 26.70 16.06 -9.29
N LEU A 321 27.09 15.34 -10.34
CA LEU A 321 27.96 14.16 -10.23
C LEU A 321 29.44 14.52 -9.96
N GLU A 322 29.81 15.80 -10.08
CA GLU A 322 31.15 16.29 -9.79
C GLU A 322 31.48 16.31 -8.29
N ASP A 323 30.46 16.28 -7.44
CA ASP A 323 30.61 16.29 -5.98
C ASP A 323 30.42 14.89 -5.39
N SER A 324 31.43 14.42 -4.66
CA SER A 324 31.41 13.10 -4.03
C SER A 324 30.22 12.89 -3.07
N LEU A 325 29.70 13.96 -2.47
CA LEU A 325 28.54 13.86 -1.58
C LEU A 325 27.25 13.54 -2.35
N ALA A 326 27.07 14.10 -3.53
CA ALA A 326 25.95 13.82 -4.43
C ALA A 326 26.03 12.39 -5.00
N VAL A 327 27.22 11.97 -5.43
CA VAL A 327 27.47 10.57 -5.86
C VAL A 327 27.15 9.59 -4.74
N ALA A 328 27.57 9.88 -3.50
CA ALA A 328 27.23 9.07 -2.34
C ALA A 328 25.70 8.97 -2.13
N ALA A 329 24.96 10.07 -2.26
CA ALA A 329 23.50 10.06 -2.14
C ALA A 329 22.83 9.17 -3.20
N GLN A 330 23.26 9.24 -4.45
CA GLN A 330 22.73 8.38 -5.53
C GLN A 330 23.00 6.89 -5.28
N ILE A 331 24.20 6.53 -4.81
CA ILE A 331 24.53 5.14 -4.47
C ILE A 331 23.70 4.68 -3.26
N LEU A 332 23.60 5.50 -2.20
CA LEU A 332 22.85 5.17 -0.99
C LEU A 332 21.38 4.91 -1.29
N ILE A 333 20.76 5.73 -2.14
CA ILE A 333 19.35 5.53 -2.48
C ILE A 333 19.13 4.29 -3.36
N ALA A 334 20.04 3.99 -4.28
CA ALA A 334 19.98 2.76 -5.08
C ALA A 334 20.04 1.52 -4.18
N LEU A 335 20.96 1.52 -3.21
CA LEU A 335 21.08 0.44 -2.22
C LEU A 335 19.86 0.36 -1.29
N ALA A 336 19.30 1.51 -0.88
CA ALA A 336 18.11 1.54 -0.04
C ALA A 336 16.90 0.91 -0.74
N ILE A 337 16.72 1.21 -2.03
CA ILE A 337 15.62 0.66 -2.84
C ILE A 337 15.84 -0.82 -3.10
N LEU A 338 17.08 -1.25 -3.36
CA LEU A 338 17.44 -2.66 -3.49
C LEU A 338 17.07 -3.46 -2.22
N PHE A 339 17.35 -2.92 -1.04
CA PHE A 339 16.95 -3.55 0.23
C PHE A 339 15.45 -3.49 0.50
N THR A 340 14.78 -2.43 0.05
CA THR A 340 13.32 -2.28 0.16
C THR A 340 12.58 -3.26 -0.75
N PHE A 341 13.13 -3.56 -1.93
CA PHE A 341 12.59 -4.52 -2.88
C PHE A 341 12.34 -5.88 -2.23
N GLY A 342 13.30 -6.41 -1.46
CA GLY A 342 13.14 -7.72 -0.82
C GLY A 342 11.93 -7.78 0.10
N LEU A 343 11.70 -6.72 0.88
CA LEU A 343 10.55 -6.62 1.79
C LEU A 343 9.23 -6.47 1.04
N GLN A 344 9.18 -5.61 0.03
CA GLN A 344 7.96 -5.40 -0.76
C GLN A 344 7.60 -6.61 -1.62
N PHE A 345 8.60 -7.34 -2.13
CA PHE A 345 8.39 -8.55 -2.92
C PHE A 345 7.90 -9.73 -2.07
N TYR A 346 8.21 -9.76 -0.76
CA TYR A 346 7.78 -10.82 0.15
C TYR A 346 6.25 -10.94 0.24
N VAL A 347 5.55 -9.81 0.44
CA VAL A 347 4.09 -9.77 0.67
C VAL A 347 3.28 -10.36 -0.49
N PRO A 348 3.39 -9.88 -1.75
CA PRO A 348 2.62 -10.42 -2.86
C PRO A 348 3.01 -11.88 -3.18
N MET A 349 4.26 -12.26 -2.90
CA MET A 349 4.69 -13.65 -3.07
C MET A 349 4.08 -14.59 -2.02
N ASP A 350 3.92 -14.15 -0.78
CA ASP A 350 3.24 -14.93 0.26
C ASP A 350 1.74 -15.07 -0.07
N ILE A 351 1.08 -13.99 -0.50
CA ILE A 351 -0.32 -14.02 -0.96
C ILE A 351 -0.48 -15.00 -2.13
N LEU A 352 0.38 -14.91 -3.15
CA LEU A 352 0.34 -15.80 -4.30
C LEU A 352 0.60 -17.25 -3.89
N TRP A 353 1.61 -17.50 -3.05
CA TRP A 353 1.95 -18.83 -2.58
C TRP A 353 0.77 -19.48 -1.85
N ARG A 354 0.11 -18.76 -0.93
CA ARG A 354 -1.08 -19.25 -0.22
C ARG A 354 -2.22 -19.66 -1.14
N LYS A 355 -2.37 -19.00 -2.30
CA LYS A 355 -3.41 -19.32 -3.29
C LYS A 355 -3.11 -20.56 -4.15
N ILE A 356 -1.84 -20.93 -4.30
CA ILE A 356 -1.43 -22.01 -5.21
C ILE A 356 -0.85 -23.24 -4.51
N GLN A 357 -0.37 -23.12 -3.26
CA GLN A 357 0.38 -24.17 -2.57
C GLN A 357 -0.38 -25.49 -2.47
N ASP A 358 -1.71 -25.45 -2.33
CA ASP A 358 -2.57 -26.64 -2.20
C ASP A 358 -2.69 -27.41 -3.51
N LYS A 359 -2.41 -26.76 -4.64
CA LYS A 359 -2.39 -27.38 -5.98
C LYS A 359 -1.05 -28.04 -6.30
N ILE A 360 -0.03 -27.83 -5.47
CA ILE A 360 1.34 -28.27 -5.73
C ILE A 360 1.71 -29.37 -4.72
N PRO A 361 2.22 -30.52 -5.18
CA PRO A 361 2.74 -31.56 -4.30
C PRO A 361 3.80 -31.04 -3.32
N LYS A 362 3.70 -31.41 -2.04
CA LYS A 362 4.59 -30.90 -0.96
C LYS A 362 6.08 -31.09 -1.26
N ASN A 363 6.46 -32.19 -1.90
CA ASN A 363 7.84 -32.47 -2.31
C ASN A 363 8.38 -31.48 -3.37
N LYS A 364 7.51 -30.80 -4.11
CA LYS A 364 7.87 -29.78 -5.11
C LYS A 364 7.74 -28.35 -4.60
N HIS A 365 7.35 -28.12 -3.35
CA HIS A 365 7.13 -26.78 -2.80
C HIS A 365 8.35 -25.88 -2.92
N MET A 366 9.53 -26.38 -2.56
CA MET A 366 10.78 -25.59 -2.62
C MET A 366 11.10 -25.14 -4.05
N ILE A 367 11.13 -26.08 -5.00
CA ILE A 367 11.45 -25.79 -6.41
C ILE A 367 10.39 -24.86 -7.02
N SER A 368 9.12 -25.08 -6.71
CA SER A 368 8.02 -24.26 -7.24
C SER A 368 8.09 -22.83 -6.71
N GLN A 369 8.44 -22.62 -5.43
CA GLN A 369 8.64 -21.29 -4.89
C GLN A 369 9.83 -20.56 -5.53
N ILE A 370 10.95 -21.27 -5.76
CA ILE A 370 12.12 -20.69 -6.45
C ILE A 370 11.72 -20.28 -7.87
N ALA A 371 11.15 -21.22 -8.63
CA ALA A 371 10.77 -21.01 -10.02
C ALA A 371 9.76 -19.88 -10.17
N LEU A 372 8.75 -19.83 -9.30
CA LEU A 372 7.73 -18.77 -9.31
C LEU A 372 8.33 -17.40 -9.01
N ARG A 373 9.16 -17.29 -7.96
CA ARG A 373 9.80 -16.03 -7.58
C ARG A 373 10.75 -15.54 -8.67
N SER A 374 11.62 -16.43 -9.16
CA SER A 374 12.54 -16.09 -10.25
C SER A 374 11.80 -15.73 -11.52
N GLY A 375 10.74 -16.47 -11.88
CA GLY A 375 9.92 -16.19 -13.06
C GLY A 375 9.25 -14.81 -12.99
N ILE A 376 8.66 -14.46 -11.85
CA ILE A 376 8.04 -13.13 -11.65
C ILE A 376 9.10 -12.02 -11.72
N MET A 377 10.25 -12.20 -11.06
CA MET A 377 11.34 -11.22 -11.15
C MET A 377 11.86 -11.05 -12.58
N ILE A 378 12.03 -12.14 -13.34
CA ILE A 378 12.43 -12.09 -14.75
C ILE A 378 11.40 -11.32 -15.58
N ILE A 379 10.10 -11.55 -15.36
CA ILE A 379 9.03 -10.79 -16.03
C ILE A 379 9.14 -9.31 -15.67
N MET A 380 9.33 -8.96 -14.39
CA MET A 380 9.50 -7.58 -13.94
C MET A 380 10.71 -6.91 -14.59
N GLY A 381 11.85 -7.61 -14.68
CA GLY A 381 13.03 -7.14 -15.40
C GLY A 381 12.77 -6.95 -16.89
N GLY A 382 12.01 -7.85 -17.52
CA GLY A 382 11.56 -7.73 -18.90
C GLY A 382 10.68 -6.50 -19.13
N VAL A 383 9.76 -6.19 -18.21
CA VAL A 383 8.96 -4.95 -18.26
C VAL A 383 9.85 -3.72 -18.10
N GLY A 384 10.82 -3.75 -17.18
CA GLY A 384 11.80 -2.66 -17.03
C GLY A 384 12.65 -2.44 -18.29
N LEU A 385 13.04 -3.53 -18.98
CA LEU A 385 13.72 -3.42 -20.27
C LEU A 385 12.81 -2.82 -21.35
N ALA A 386 11.52 -3.12 -21.32
CA ALA A 386 10.56 -2.55 -22.27
C ALA A 386 10.23 -1.08 -21.99
N VAL A 387 10.39 -0.59 -20.75
CA VAL A 387 10.16 0.80 -20.38
C VAL A 387 11.32 1.28 -19.48
N PRO A 388 12.47 1.66 -20.06
CA PRO A 388 13.65 2.06 -19.30
C PRO A 388 13.59 3.49 -18.73
N GLU A 389 12.46 4.19 -18.89
CA GLU A 389 12.23 5.55 -18.40
C GLU A 389 11.40 5.56 -17.10
N LEU A 390 11.84 6.32 -16.10
CA LEU A 390 11.23 6.32 -14.77
C LEU A 390 9.88 7.04 -14.72
N GLU A 391 9.79 8.22 -15.32
CA GLU A 391 8.61 9.09 -15.17
C GLU A 391 7.35 8.50 -15.80
N PRO A 392 7.34 8.06 -17.08
CA PRO A 392 6.17 7.43 -17.68
C PRO A 392 5.75 6.16 -16.93
N PHE A 393 6.72 5.42 -16.39
CA PHE A 393 6.43 4.21 -15.63
C PHE A 393 5.75 4.54 -14.29
N ILE A 394 6.27 5.50 -13.52
CA ILE A 394 5.65 5.97 -12.28
C ILE A 394 4.22 6.47 -12.54
N GLY A 395 4.02 7.25 -13.60
CA GLY A 395 2.70 7.69 -14.03
C GLY A 395 1.74 6.53 -14.32
N LEU A 396 2.19 5.51 -15.06
CA LEU A 396 1.38 4.34 -15.39
C LEU A 396 0.97 3.56 -14.13
N VAL A 397 1.90 3.33 -13.21
CA VAL A 397 1.64 2.58 -11.96
C VAL A 397 0.67 3.35 -11.06
N GLY A 398 0.90 4.65 -10.89
CA GLY A 398 0.00 5.56 -10.17
C GLY A 398 -1.42 5.56 -10.74
N ALA A 399 -1.52 5.73 -12.05
CA ALA A 399 -2.79 5.76 -12.77
C ALA A 399 -3.58 4.46 -12.60
N VAL A 400 -2.99 3.32 -12.95
CA VAL A 400 -3.73 2.05 -13.05
C VAL A 400 -4.00 1.45 -11.67
N PHE A 401 -2.96 1.29 -10.86
CA PHE A 401 -3.06 0.47 -9.66
C PHE A 401 -3.54 1.29 -8.45
N PHE A 402 -2.93 2.45 -8.21
CA PHE A 402 -3.27 3.26 -7.03
C PHE A 402 -4.59 4.01 -7.19
N SER A 403 -4.98 4.45 -8.39
CA SER A 403 -6.33 4.98 -8.57
C SER A 403 -7.39 3.90 -8.32
N SER A 404 -7.16 2.67 -8.79
CA SER A 404 -8.08 1.54 -8.58
C SER A 404 -8.18 1.13 -7.11
N LEU A 405 -7.05 0.84 -6.46
CA LEU A 405 -7.02 0.36 -5.07
C LEU A 405 -7.15 1.46 -4.04
N GLY A 406 -6.39 2.53 -4.21
CA GLY A 406 -6.24 3.62 -3.24
C GLY A 406 -7.46 4.53 -3.16
N LEU A 407 -8.16 4.72 -4.28
CA LEU A 407 -9.28 5.67 -4.39
C LEU A 407 -10.61 4.97 -4.68
N PHE A 408 -10.69 4.14 -5.73
CA PHE A 408 -11.96 3.56 -6.18
C PHE A 408 -12.53 2.54 -5.20
N VAL A 409 -11.71 1.57 -4.76
CA VAL A 409 -12.18 0.49 -3.86
C VAL A 409 -12.74 1.04 -2.53
N PRO A 410 -12.08 1.97 -1.80
CA PRO A 410 -12.65 2.53 -0.58
C PRO A 410 -14.01 3.20 -0.79
N CYS A 411 -14.19 3.94 -1.89
CA CYS A 411 -15.45 4.59 -2.23
C CYS A 411 -16.56 3.58 -2.49
N VAL A 412 -16.26 2.49 -3.20
CA VAL A 412 -17.22 1.41 -3.46
C VAL A 412 -17.56 0.68 -2.15
N VAL A 413 -16.57 0.32 -1.36
CA VAL A 413 -16.73 -0.42 -0.10
C VAL A 413 -17.59 0.38 0.89
N GLU A 414 -17.31 1.66 1.11
CA GLU A 414 -18.13 2.49 2.01
C GLU A 414 -19.57 2.62 1.48
N THR A 415 -19.75 2.79 0.16
CA THR A 415 -21.07 2.92 -0.46
C THR A 415 -21.90 1.64 -0.30
N VAL A 416 -21.31 0.48 -0.58
CA VAL A 416 -22.00 -0.81 -0.47
C VAL A 416 -22.35 -1.13 0.98
N PHE A 417 -21.46 -0.82 1.91
CA PHE A 417 -21.68 -1.08 3.33
C PHE A 417 -22.84 -0.27 3.93
N LEU A 418 -22.97 1.00 3.54
CA LEU A 418 -23.99 1.92 4.07
C LEU A 418 -25.31 1.89 3.28
N TRP A 419 -25.37 1.15 2.18
CA TRP A 419 -26.55 1.09 1.32
C TRP A 419 -27.69 0.26 1.94
N PRO A 420 -28.97 0.69 1.84
CA PRO A 420 -29.47 1.97 1.34
C PRO A 420 -29.71 3.02 2.44
N ASN A 421 -29.69 2.62 3.72
CA ASN A 421 -30.32 3.37 4.80
C ASN A 421 -29.35 4.25 5.60
N GLU A 422 -28.03 4.08 5.45
CA GLU A 422 -27.01 4.76 6.26
C GLU A 422 -26.15 5.74 5.47
N LEU A 423 -26.61 6.18 4.29
CA LEU A 423 -25.90 7.11 3.39
C LEU A 423 -25.88 8.59 3.89
N GLY A 424 -26.43 8.85 5.07
CA GLY A 424 -26.53 10.18 5.66
C GLY A 424 -27.63 11.07 5.07
N LYS A 425 -27.79 12.28 5.63
CA LYS A 425 -28.75 13.29 5.13
C LYS A 425 -28.44 13.62 3.67
N PHE A 426 -29.47 13.69 2.83
CA PHE A 426 -29.38 13.92 1.39
C PHE A 426 -28.48 12.93 0.62
N ARG A 427 -28.17 11.75 1.20
CA ARG A 427 -27.23 10.78 0.62
C ARG A 427 -25.85 11.38 0.30
N TRP A 428 -25.38 12.33 1.12
CA TRP A 428 -24.09 12.99 0.92
C TRP A 428 -22.92 12.02 0.75
N VAL A 429 -22.93 10.88 1.46
CA VAL A 429 -21.87 9.85 1.32
C VAL A 429 -21.81 9.30 -0.09
N LEU A 430 -22.96 9.07 -0.72
CA LEU A 430 -23.04 8.62 -2.10
C LEU A 430 -22.49 9.67 -3.07
N ILE A 431 -22.88 10.94 -2.91
CA ILE A 431 -22.41 12.04 -3.77
C ILE A 431 -20.89 12.15 -3.69
N LYS A 432 -20.34 12.20 -2.47
CA LYS A 432 -18.90 12.23 -2.21
C LYS A 432 -18.17 11.05 -2.87
N ASN A 433 -18.67 9.83 -2.68
CA ASN A 433 -18.04 8.62 -3.23
C ASN A 433 -18.17 8.54 -4.76
N VAL A 434 -19.24 9.08 -5.35
CA VAL A 434 -19.37 9.20 -6.81
C VAL A 434 -18.35 10.21 -7.35
N ILE A 435 -18.15 11.35 -6.69
CA ILE A 435 -17.14 12.34 -7.10
C ILE A 435 -15.73 11.73 -7.02
N PHE A 436 -15.37 11.08 -5.91
CA PHE A 436 -14.05 10.46 -5.76
C PHE A 436 -13.87 9.24 -6.68
N GLY A 437 -14.93 8.45 -6.90
CA GLY A 437 -14.91 7.36 -7.87
C GLY A 437 -14.72 7.87 -9.31
N ALA A 438 -15.38 8.96 -9.68
CA ALA A 438 -15.20 9.59 -10.99
C ALA A 438 -13.79 10.18 -11.15
N PHE A 439 -13.27 10.84 -10.11
CA PHE A 439 -11.89 11.33 -10.10
C PHE A 439 -10.87 10.19 -10.23
N SER A 440 -11.09 9.07 -9.55
CA SER A 440 -10.25 7.88 -9.66
C SER A 440 -10.25 7.31 -11.09
N ILE A 441 -11.43 7.17 -11.72
CA ILE A 441 -11.54 6.69 -13.11
C ILE A 441 -10.86 7.68 -14.06
N PHE A 442 -11.02 8.99 -13.84
CA PHE A 442 -10.33 10.01 -14.61
C PHE A 442 -8.81 9.90 -14.47
N ALA A 443 -8.28 9.82 -13.25
CA ALA A 443 -6.85 9.68 -13.00
C ALA A 443 -6.28 8.40 -13.62
N LEU A 444 -7.06 7.30 -13.59
CA LEU A 444 -6.70 6.05 -14.26
C LEU A 444 -6.61 6.22 -15.77
N VAL A 445 -7.69 6.69 -16.41
CA VAL A 445 -7.75 6.74 -17.88
C VAL A 445 -6.81 7.80 -18.44
N ALA A 446 -6.84 9.02 -17.89
CA ALA A 446 -6.00 10.10 -18.36
C ALA A 446 -4.52 9.84 -18.07
N GLY A 447 -4.19 9.36 -16.87
CA GLY A 447 -2.82 9.04 -16.48
C GLY A 447 -2.26 7.89 -17.32
N ALA A 448 -2.99 6.79 -17.47
CA ALA A 448 -2.55 5.68 -18.30
C ALA A 448 -2.41 6.08 -19.77
N TYR A 449 -3.33 6.90 -20.30
CA TYR A 449 -3.24 7.38 -21.68
C TYR A 449 -1.97 8.21 -21.92
N VAL A 450 -1.67 9.18 -21.06
CA VAL A 450 -0.48 10.02 -21.22
C VAL A 450 0.79 9.19 -21.03
N SER A 451 0.87 8.37 -19.98
CA SER A 451 2.03 7.50 -19.77
C SER A 451 2.27 6.50 -20.91
N ILE A 452 1.21 5.89 -21.46
CA ILE A 452 1.34 5.00 -22.63
C ILE A 452 1.80 5.79 -23.86
N LYS A 453 1.27 7.00 -24.07
CA LYS A 453 1.71 7.86 -25.18
C LYS A 453 3.20 8.19 -25.06
N ASP A 454 3.68 8.53 -23.88
CA ASP A 454 5.10 8.84 -23.64
C ASP A 454 5.98 7.59 -23.83
N ILE A 455 5.50 6.42 -23.40
CA ILE A 455 6.17 5.13 -23.66
C ILE A 455 6.22 4.81 -25.15
N VAL A 456 5.16 5.08 -25.91
CA VAL A 456 5.14 4.85 -27.36
C VAL A 456 6.09 5.82 -28.06
N ALA A 457 6.12 7.09 -27.65
CA ALA A 457 7.01 8.11 -28.20
C ALA A 457 8.49 7.69 -28.11
N LEU A 458 8.89 7.05 -27.01
CA LEU A 458 10.23 6.48 -26.81
C LEU A 458 10.67 5.55 -27.95
N TYR A 459 9.72 4.87 -28.61
CA TYR A 459 10.01 3.90 -29.67
C TYR A 459 9.72 4.41 -31.08
N THR A 460 8.99 5.51 -31.22
CA THR A 460 8.67 6.08 -32.55
C THR A 460 9.63 7.18 -32.96
N ASP A 461 10.20 7.94 -32.00
CA ASP A 461 11.13 9.03 -32.31
C ASP A 461 12.53 8.51 -32.69
N ASP A 462 12.84 7.24 -32.41
CA ASP A 462 14.09 6.56 -32.80
C ASP A 462 14.17 6.21 -34.31
N GLU A 463 13.06 6.26 -35.06
CA GLU A 463 13.05 6.01 -36.52
C GLU A 463 13.59 7.20 -37.35
N GLY A 464 13.96 8.33 -36.72
CA GLY A 464 14.42 9.55 -37.40
C GLY A 464 15.93 9.79 -37.47
N HIS A 465 16.77 8.95 -36.86
CA HIS A 465 18.23 9.19 -36.75
C HIS A 465 19.11 8.05 -37.28
N THR A 466 18.60 7.24 -38.21
CA THR A 466 19.42 6.33 -39.03
C THR A 466 19.39 6.72 -40.51
N GLU A 467 20.05 7.84 -40.86
CA GLU A 467 20.59 8.08 -42.21
C GLU A 467 21.99 8.71 -42.13
#